data_AF-A0A7S2II22-F1
#
_entry.id   AF-A0A7S2II22-F1
#
_cell.length_a   1.000
_cell.length_b   1.000
_cell.length_c   1.000
_cell.angle_alpha   90.00
_cell.angle_beta   90.00
_cell.angle_gamma   90.00
#
_symmetry.space_group_name_H-M   'P 1'
#
loop_
_entity.id
_entity.type
_entity.pdbx_description
1 polymer ?
#
loop_
_entity_poly.entity_id
_entity_poly.type
_entity_poly.pdbx_seq_one_letter_code
_entity_poly.pdbx_strand_id
1 'polypeptide(L)'
;MPFFSTFAQRSPMLFARTTMAKVVTANHATPLFFGLRQQQQHQQQQSQIRGMASKKHKRIIKMAKGYRGRANRCYRLALQRVEKALQYAYRDRKVKKRNFRKLWIQRLNAGVRQYGLSYSRFIHMMQQPKMMMEEGRQQGGGAGGIRLDRKVLADLACNEPFSFKAVVDVVKMMNN
;
A
#
# COMPACT_ATOMS: atom_id res chain seq x y z
N MET A 1 -17.90 17.35 35.47
CA MET A 1 -18.88 16.99 36.51
C MET A 1 -18.79 15.48 36.76
N PRO A 2 -18.11 15.03 37.83
CA PRO A 2 -18.10 13.64 38.25
C PRO A 2 -19.22 13.42 39.29
N PHE A 3 -20.08 12.42 39.08
CA PHE A 3 -20.94 11.90 40.15
C PHE A 3 -20.73 10.40 40.24
N PHE A 4 -19.94 10.03 41.25
CA PHE A 4 -19.95 8.71 41.84
C PHE A 4 -21.30 8.49 42.56
N SER A 5 -21.94 7.34 42.37
CA SER A 5 -22.75 6.75 43.43
C SER A 5 -22.81 5.23 43.34
N THR A 6 -22.16 4.60 44.33
CA THR A 6 -22.74 3.54 45.17
C THR A 6 -22.93 2.14 44.57
N PHE A 7 -21.85 1.36 44.70
CA PHE A 7 -21.78 0.04 45.36
C PHE A 7 -23.08 -0.45 46.06
N ALA A 8 -23.61 -1.59 45.63
CA ALA A 8 -24.44 -2.45 46.50
C ALA A 8 -24.24 -3.93 46.15
N GLN A 9 -23.45 -4.60 46.97
CA GLN A 9 -23.38 -6.05 47.13
C GLN A 9 -24.76 -6.66 47.43
N ARG A 10 -25.05 -7.82 46.85
CA ARG A 10 -25.65 -8.98 47.56
C ARG A 10 -25.71 -10.22 46.64
N SER A 11 -24.67 -11.04 46.72
CA SER A 11 -24.86 -12.48 46.94
C SER A 11 -24.77 -12.68 48.47
N PRO A 12 -25.45 -13.63 49.14
CA PRO A 12 -25.61 -15.03 48.74
C PRO A 12 -26.99 -15.63 49.13
N MET A 13 -27.24 -16.91 48.82
CA MET A 13 -27.54 -17.93 49.84
C MET A 13 -27.87 -19.26 49.16
N LEU A 14 -27.02 -20.23 49.51
CA LEU A 14 -27.17 -21.64 49.28
C LEU A 14 -28.45 -22.14 49.95
N PHE A 15 -29.30 -22.85 49.22
CA PHE A 15 -30.19 -23.85 49.81
C PHE A 15 -29.83 -25.21 49.22
N ALA A 16 -28.94 -25.88 49.93
CA ALA A 16 -28.87 -27.33 49.89
C ALA A 16 -30.08 -27.89 50.65
N ARG A 17 -30.87 -28.74 50.00
CA ARG A 17 -31.67 -29.73 50.72
C ARG A 17 -31.49 -31.09 50.05
N THR A 18 -30.68 -31.88 50.72
CA THR A 18 -30.58 -33.32 50.57
C THR A 18 -31.93 -33.96 50.85
N THR A 19 -32.48 -34.69 49.87
CA THR A 19 -33.26 -35.90 50.15
C THR A 19 -32.71 -37.02 49.29
N MET A 20 -32.14 -37.98 50.00
CA MET A 20 -31.71 -39.28 49.52
C MET A 20 -32.85 -39.98 48.78
N ALA A 21 -32.59 -40.40 47.54
CA ALA A 21 -33.23 -41.57 46.95
C ALA A 21 -32.14 -42.38 46.24
N LYS A 22 -31.61 -43.36 46.97
CA LYS A 22 -30.87 -44.48 46.41
C LYS A 22 -31.86 -45.26 45.53
N VAL A 23 -31.70 -45.19 44.22
CA VAL A 23 -32.09 -46.29 43.33
C VAL A 23 -30.84 -46.71 42.59
N VAL A 24 -30.24 -47.77 43.12
CA VAL A 24 -29.33 -48.63 42.39
C VAL A 24 -30.18 -49.34 41.34
N THR A 25 -30.04 -48.97 40.07
CA THR A 25 -30.34 -49.88 38.96
C THR A 25 -29.43 -49.59 37.78
N ALA A 26 -28.67 -50.63 37.44
CA ALA A 26 -28.21 -50.99 36.11
C ALA A 26 -27.26 -50.03 35.39
N ASN A 27 -25.98 -50.41 35.45
CA ASN A 27 -25.14 -50.44 34.27
C ASN A 27 -25.87 -51.22 33.15
N HIS A 28 -26.58 -50.52 32.27
CA HIS A 28 -26.74 -50.97 30.89
C HIS A 28 -26.36 -49.81 29.97
N ALA A 29 -25.18 -49.91 29.36
CA ALA A 29 -24.74 -48.99 28.35
C ALA A 29 -25.70 -49.09 27.14
N THR A 30 -26.56 -48.09 26.94
CA THR A 30 -27.26 -47.91 25.66
C THR A 30 -26.34 -47.15 24.70
N PRO A 31 -25.91 -47.75 23.57
CA PRO A 31 -24.96 -47.13 22.63
C PRO A 31 -25.62 -46.10 21.69
N LEU A 32 -26.67 -45.39 22.15
CA LEU A 32 -27.44 -44.47 21.30
C LEU A 32 -27.23 -42.98 21.61
N PHE A 33 -26.62 -42.62 22.74
CA PHE A 33 -26.34 -41.21 23.08
C PHE A 33 -24.94 -40.71 22.66
N PHE A 34 -23.98 -41.61 22.46
CA PHE A 34 -22.65 -41.23 21.95
C PHE A 34 -22.69 -40.84 20.46
N GLY A 35 -23.54 -41.49 19.67
CA GLY A 35 -23.73 -41.22 18.24
C GLY A 35 -24.34 -39.84 17.96
N LEU A 36 -25.34 -39.42 18.74
CA LEU A 36 -26.00 -38.11 18.60
C LEU A 36 -25.07 -36.95 18.99
N ARG A 37 -24.21 -37.12 20.00
CA ARG A 37 -23.21 -36.12 20.38
C ARG A 37 -22.07 -36.02 19.35
N GLN A 38 -21.60 -37.15 18.80
CA GLN A 38 -20.64 -37.17 17.70
C GLN A 38 -21.23 -36.55 16.43
N GLN A 39 -22.50 -36.81 16.10
CA GLN A 39 -23.19 -36.19 14.96
C GLN A 39 -23.40 -34.68 15.15
N GLN A 40 -23.75 -34.21 16.35
CA GLN A 40 -23.84 -32.77 16.63
C GLN A 40 -22.49 -32.08 16.54
N GLN A 41 -21.41 -32.70 17.03
CA GLN A 41 -20.06 -32.15 16.89
C GLN A 41 -19.60 -32.15 15.41
N HIS A 42 -19.94 -33.18 14.64
CA HIS A 42 -19.65 -33.26 13.21
C HIS A 42 -20.44 -32.21 12.40
N GLN A 43 -21.71 -31.96 12.73
CA GLN A 43 -22.52 -30.89 12.13
C GLN A 43 -22.01 -29.48 12.52
N GLN A 44 -21.59 -29.28 13.77
CA GLN A 44 -20.99 -28.02 14.22
C GLN A 44 -19.65 -27.74 13.50
N GLN A 45 -18.82 -28.76 13.29
CA GLN A 45 -17.60 -28.64 12.48
C GLN A 45 -17.90 -28.33 11.00
N GLN A 46 -18.93 -28.96 10.40
CA GLN A 46 -19.35 -28.66 9.02
C GLN A 46 -19.90 -27.23 8.85
N SER A 47 -20.55 -26.67 9.87
CA SER A 47 -21.05 -25.29 9.85
C SER A 47 -19.94 -24.23 9.80
N GLN A 48 -18.83 -24.47 10.52
CA GLN A 48 -17.65 -23.60 10.54
C GLN A 48 -16.96 -23.53 9.17
N ILE A 49 -16.91 -24.66 8.44
CA ILE A 49 -16.28 -24.77 7.12
C ILE A 49 -17.03 -23.91 6.07
N ARG A 50 -18.36 -23.81 6.17
CA ARG A 50 -19.21 -23.02 5.24
C ARG A 50 -19.07 -21.49 5.43
N GLY A 51 -18.68 -21.02 6.62
CA GLY A 51 -18.51 -19.59 6.91
C GLY A 51 -17.24 -18.96 6.33
N MET A 52 -16.16 -19.73 6.18
CA MET A 52 -14.86 -19.23 5.70
C MET A 52 -14.80 -19.00 4.19
N ALA A 53 -15.51 -19.82 3.41
CA ALA A 53 -15.62 -19.67 1.95
C ALA A 53 -16.27 -18.33 1.56
N SER A 54 -17.21 -17.83 2.36
CA SER A 54 -17.90 -16.55 2.14
C SER A 54 -16.99 -15.34 2.36
N LYS A 55 -16.12 -15.35 3.38
CA LYS A 55 -15.26 -14.20 3.72
C LYS A 55 -14.20 -13.92 2.64
N LYS A 56 -13.53 -14.96 2.14
CA LYS A 56 -12.54 -14.82 1.04
C LYS A 56 -13.21 -14.35 -0.25
N HIS A 57 -14.37 -14.92 -0.59
CA HIS A 57 -15.17 -14.49 -1.74
C HIS A 57 -15.57 -13.02 -1.66
N LYS A 58 -16.14 -12.59 -0.52
CA LYS A 58 -16.52 -11.20 -0.27
C LYS A 58 -15.32 -10.25 -0.37
N ARG A 59 -14.13 -10.66 0.07
CA ARG A 59 -12.89 -9.87 -0.08
C ARG A 59 -12.53 -9.63 -1.55
N ILE A 60 -12.49 -10.69 -2.37
CA ILE A 60 -12.19 -10.57 -3.80
C ILE A 60 -13.24 -9.72 -4.52
N ILE A 61 -14.53 -9.95 -4.25
CA ILE A 61 -15.61 -9.15 -4.84
C ILE A 61 -15.52 -7.68 -4.39
N LYS A 62 -15.16 -7.42 -3.12
CA LYS A 62 -14.93 -6.05 -2.62
C LYS A 62 -13.78 -5.37 -3.37
N MET A 63 -12.69 -6.09 -3.67
CA MET A 63 -11.57 -5.58 -4.47
C MET A 63 -11.93 -5.39 -5.95
N ALA A 64 -12.81 -6.22 -6.48
CA ALA A 64 -13.29 -6.15 -7.87
C ALA A 64 -14.41 -5.11 -8.09
N LYS A 65 -14.83 -4.37 -7.06
CA LYS A 65 -15.81 -3.29 -7.19
C LYS A 65 -15.29 -2.25 -8.19
N GLY A 66 -16.15 -1.82 -9.10
CA GLY A 66 -15.80 -0.90 -10.19
C GLY A 66 -15.35 -1.57 -11.49
N TYR A 67 -15.11 -2.89 -11.50
CA TYR A 67 -14.85 -3.60 -12.77
C TYR A 67 -16.09 -3.65 -13.66
N ARG A 68 -15.88 -3.47 -14.97
CA ARG A 68 -16.96 -3.51 -15.97
C ARG A 68 -17.50 -4.93 -16.18
N GLY A 69 -18.83 -5.03 -16.32
CA GLY A 69 -19.52 -6.27 -16.71
C GLY A 69 -19.69 -7.26 -15.56
N ARG A 70 -19.53 -8.56 -15.82
CA ARG A 70 -19.73 -9.64 -14.83
C ARG A 70 -18.60 -9.79 -13.82
N ALA A 71 -17.43 -9.20 -14.06
CA ALA A 71 -16.26 -9.39 -13.19
C ALA A 71 -16.35 -8.65 -11.85
N ASN A 72 -17.36 -7.80 -11.64
CA ASN A 72 -17.63 -7.19 -10.33
C ASN A 72 -18.56 -8.03 -9.43
N ARG A 73 -19.20 -9.07 -9.98
CA ARG A 73 -20.22 -9.90 -9.31
C ARG A 73 -19.86 -11.39 -9.29
N CYS A 74 -19.31 -11.90 -10.39
CA CYS A 74 -18.93 -13.31 -10.51
C CYS A 74 -17.51 -13.56 -9.99
N TYR A 75 -17.37 -14.32 -8.91
CA TYR A 75 -16.08 -14.57 -8.22
C TYR A 75 -14.97 -15.11 -9.11
N ARG A 76 -15.27 -16.08 -9.98
CA ARG A 76 -14.26 -16.70 -10.86
C ARG A 76 -13.62 -15.67 -11.79
N LEU A 77 -14.43 -14.79 -12.37
CA LEU A 77 -13.98 -13.71 -13.24
C LEU A 77 -13.29 -12.60 -12.43
N ALA A 78 -13.83 -12.28 -11.25
CA ALA A 78 -13.25 -11.29 -10.35
C ALA A 78 -11.84 -11.68 -9.91
N LEU A 79 -11.61 -12.94 -9.55
CA LEU A 79 -10.33 -13.45 -9.10
C LEU A 79 -9.25 -13.24 -10.18
N GLN A 80 -9.52 -13.68 -11.40
CA GLN A 80 -8.60 -13.54 -12.54
C GLN A 80 -8.27 -12.06 -12.83
N ARG A 81 -9.26 -11.17 -12.76
CA ARG A 81 -9.02 -9.72 -12.99
C ARG A 81 -8.29 -9.06 -11.84
N VAL A 82 -8.64 -9.39 -10.59
CA VAL A 82 -7.96 -8.84 -9.41
C VAL A 82 -6.49 -9.27 -9.40
N GLU A 83 -6.19 -10.52 -9.72
CA GLU A 83 -4.81 -11.00 -9.81
C GLU A 83 -4.00 -10.22 -10.86
N LYS A 84 -4.53 -10.09 -12.08
CA LYS A 84 -3.87 -9.29 -13.14
C LYS A 84 -3.72 -7.82 -12.73
N ALA A 85 -4.73 -7.23 -12.10
CA ALA A 85 -4.67 -5.84 -11.64
C ALA A 85 -3.61 -5.64 -10.56
N LEU A 86 -3.42 -6.60 -9.64
CA LEU A 86 -2.36 -6.53 -8.63
C LEU A 86 -0.96 -6.64 -9.25
N GLN A 87 -0.79 -7.50 -10.26
CA GLN A 87 0.45 -7.59 -11.03
C GLN A 87 0.76 -6.26 -11.74
N TYR A 88 -0.23 -5.67 -12.41
CA TYR A 88 -0.08 -4.35 -13.04
C TYR A 88 0.16 -3.25 -12.03
N ALA A 89 -0.52 -3.23 -10.88
CA ALA A 89 -0.27 -2.26 -9.82
C ALA A 89 1.19 -2.30 -9.34
N TYR A 90 1.76 -3.50 -9.16
CA TYR A 90 3.18 -3.64 -8.81
C TYR A 90 4.11 -3.10 -9.90
N ARG A 91 3.89 -3.52 -11.16
CA ARG A 91 4.67 -3.04 -12.32
C ARG A 91 4.57 -1.52 -12.47
N ASP A 92 3.36 -0.99 -12.40
CA ASP A 92 3.05 0.40 -12.70
C ASP A 92 3.57 1.35 -11.62
N ARG A 93 3.72 0.92 -10.35
CA ARG A 93 4.48 1.71 -9.35
C ARG A 93 5.92 1.98 -9.78
N LYS A 94 6.57 1.02 -10.45
CA LYS A 94 7.94 1.20 -10.99
C LYS A 94 7.91 2.03 -12.28
N VAL A 95 6.95 1.77 -13.18
CA VAL A 95 6.82 2.49 -14.46
C VAL A 95 6.43 3.96 -14.24
N LYS A 96 5.59 4.28 -13.25
CA LYS A 96 5.18 5.64 -12.89
C LYS A 96 6.39 6.55 -12.73
N LYS A 97 7.43 6.11 -12.00
CA LYS A 97 8.68 6.87 -11.82
C LYS A 97 9.38 7.20 -13.15
N ARG A 98 9.39 6.25 -14.10
CA ARG A 98 9.97 6.44 -15.44
C ARG A 98 9.12 7.39 -16.29
N ASN A 99 7.79 7.26 -16.24
CA ASN A 99 6.87 8.11 -17.00
C ASN A 99 6.96 9.57 -16.52
N PHE A 100 7.01 9.82 -15.21
CA PHE A 100 7.22 11.17 -14.68
C PHE A 100 8.57 11.74 -15.09
N ARG A 101 9.65 10.94 -15.04
CA ARG A 101 10.95 11.39 -15.53
C ARG A 101 10.91 11.78 -17.00
N LYS A 102 10.25 10.98 -17.86
CA LYS A 102 10.06 11.31 -19.28
C LYS A 102 9.29 12.62 -19.45
N LEU A 103 8.21 12.83 -18.69
CA LEU A 103 7.43 14.05 -18.72
C LEU A 103 8.26 15.27 -18.30
N TRP A 104 9.04 15.18 -17.22
CA TRP A 104 9.89 16.27 -16.77
C TRP A 104 10.97 16.62 -17.81
N ILE A 105 11.56 15.61 -18.45
CA ILE A 105 12.53 15.83 -19.55
C ILE A 105 11.84 16.53 -20.72
N GLN A 106 10.63 16.13 -21.10
CA GLN A 106 9.89 16.77 -22.19
C GLN A 106 9.59 18.23 -21.89
N ARG A 107 9.09 18.54 -20.69
CA ARG A 107 8.82 19.91 -20.22
C ARG A 107 10.09 20.75 -20.19
N LEU A 108 11.16 20.21 -19.61
CA LEU A 108 12.43 20.90 -19.51
C LEU A 108 13.05 21.14 -20.90
N ASN A 109 12.94 20.16 -21.82
CA ASN A 109 13.41 20.31 -23.19
C ASN A 109 12.67 21.43 -23.93
N ALA A 110 11.36 21.58 -23.71
CA ALA A 110 10.61 22.71 -24.25
C ALA A 110 11.09 24.05 -23.67
N GLY A 111 11.33 24.11 -22.35
CA GLY A 111 11.83 25.31 -21.68
C GLY A 111 13.23 25.74 -22.13
N VAL A 112 14.22 24.83 -22.14
CA VAL A 112 15.61 25.18 -22.52
C VAL A 112 15.74 25.56 -24.00
N ARG A 113 14.85 25.05 -24.86
CA ARG A 113 14.85 25.37 -26.29
C ARG A 113 14.51 26.82 -26.58
N GLN A 114 13.68 27.46 -25.74
CA GLN A 114 13.40 28.90 -25.85
C GLN A 114 14.67 29.74 -25.68
N TYR A 115 15.68 29.22 -24.98
CA TYR A 115 16.95 29.87 -24.73
C TYR A 115 18.10 29.36 -25.62
N GLY A 116 17.79 28.61 -26.68
CA GLY A 116 18.76 28.11 -27.66
C GLY A 116 19.61 26.92 -27.21
N LEU A 117 19.23 26.23 -26.12
CA LEU A 117 19.94 25.05 -25.63
C LEU A 117 19.14 23.76 -25.85
N SER A 118 19.84 22.64 -25.98
CA SER A 118 19.24 21.31 -25.93
C SER A 118 19.30 20.74 -24.52
N TYR A 119 18.34 19.89 -24.14
CA TYR A 119 18.33 19.24 -22.82
C TYR A 119 19.65 18.51 -22.50
N SER A 120 20.20 17.75 -23.46
CA SER A 120 21.44 17.00 -23.25
C SER A 120 22.62 17.93 -22.96
N ARG A 121 22.74 19.04 -23.72
CA ARG A 121 23.77 20.05 -23.48
C ARG A 121 23.56 20.71 -22.11
N PHE A 122 22.33 21.14 -21.80
CA PHE A 122 22.00 21.77 -20.52
C PHE A 122 22.36 20.88 -19.31
N ILE A 123 21.97 19.60 -19.31
CA ILE A 123 22.30 18.68 -18.22
C ILE A 123 23.79 18.38 -18.15
N HIS A 124 24.47 18.26 -19.30
CA HIS A 124 25.91 18.08 -19.34
C HIS A 124 26.62 19.27 -18.67
N MET A 125 26.26 20.50 -19.05
CA MET A 125 26.80 21.73 -18.45
C MET A 125 26.53 21.80 -16.94
N MET A 126 25.34 21.41 -16.47
CA MET A 126 25.02 21.36 -15.03
C MET A 126 25.84 20.31 -14.25
N GLN A 127 26.24 19.23 -14.91
CA GLN A 127 26.86 18.08 -14.27
C GLN A 127 28.39 18.13 -14.32
N GLN A 128 28.96 18.98 -15.18
CA GLN A 128 30.39 19.21 -15.25
C GLN A 128 30.90 19.83 -13.94
N PRO A 129 31.91 19.21 -13.30
CA PRO A 129 32.62 19.85 -12.21
C PRO A 129 33.47 20.98 -12.78
N LYS A 130 33.38 22.17 -12.19
CA LYS A 130 34.25 23.30 -12.54
C LYS A 130 35.71 22.86 -12.36
N MET A 131 36.47 22.75 -13.46
CA MET A 131 37.92 22.54 -13.42
C MET A 131 38.59 23.89 -13.18
N MET A 132 38.49 24.38 -11.95
CA MET A 132 39.32 25.45 -11.44
C MET A 132 39.65 25.06 -10.01
N MET A 133 40.79 24.41 -9.83
CA MET A 133 41.72 24.57 -8.70
C MET A 133 42.97 23.73 -9.02
N GLU A 134 44.10 24.42 -9.02
CA GLU A 134 45.45 23.90 -9.13
C GLU A 134 45.78 23.02 -7.92
N GLU A 135 46.62 22.01 -8.17
CA GLU A 135 47.43 21.21 -7.24
C GLU A 135 46.75 20.57 -5.99
N GLY A 136 46.58 19.24 -6.06
CA GLY A 136 46.91 18.40 -4.90
C GLY A 136 45.78 17.97 -3.95
N ARG A 137 44.77 17.23 -4.45
CA ARG A 137 44.29 15.96 -3.87
C ARG A 137 43.02 15.53 -4.58
N GLN A 138 43.19 14.59 -5.50
CA GLN A 138 42.09 13.88 -6.10
C GLN A 138 41.60 12.81 -5.12
N GLN A 139 40.70 13.18 -4.20
CA GLN A 139 39.84 12.20 -3.55
C GLN A 139 38.45 12.31 -4.19
N GLY A 140 38.07 11.24 -4.89
CA GLY A 140 36.92 11.15 -5.78
C GLY A 140 35.62 11.63 -5.14
N GLY A 141 35.11 12.75 -5.65
CA GLY A 141 33.85 13.33 -5.23
C GLY A 141 33.51 14.60 -6.00
N GLY A 142 33.59 14.56 -7.34
CA GLY A 142 33.30 15.70 -8.22
C GLY A 142 31.89 16.26 -8.01
N ALA A 143 31.76 17.22 -7.10
CA ALA A 143 30.51 17.82 -6.65
C ALA A 143 30.40 19.31 -6.97
N GLY A 144 31.13 19.80 -7.98
CA GLY A 144 31.15 21.23 -8.35
C GLY A 144 30.07 21.69 -9.33
N GLY A 145 28.92 21.00 -9.41
CA GLY A 145 27.84 21.32 -10.36
C GLY A 145 26.48 21.45 -9.69
N ILE A 146 25.55 22.19 -10.31
CA ILE A 146 24.20 22.46 -9.77
C ILE A 146 23.41 21.14 -9.66
N ARG A 147 23.24 20.61 -8.45
CA ARG A 147 22.51 19.37 -8.14
C ARG A 147 21.00 19.60 -8.04
N LEU A 148 20.37 20.14 -9.10
CA LEU A 148 18.92 20.32 -9.12
C LEU A 148 18.19 19.11 -9.69
N ASP A 149 17.08 18.75 -9.05
CA ASP A 149 16.21 17.69 -9.51
C ASP A 149 15.41 18.11 -10.74
N ARG A 150 15.21 17.16 -11.66
CA ARG A 150 14.49 17.40 -12.93
C ARG A 150 13.02 17.73 -12.67
N LYS A 151 12.46 17.25 -11.56
CA LYS A 151 11.13 17.60 -11.11
C LYS A 151 11.02 19.11 -10.85
N VAL A 152 11.94 19.66 -10.07
CA VAL A 152 11.95 21.08 -9.68
C VAL A 152 12.23 21.94 -10.90
N LEU A 153 13.21 21.56 -11.73
CA LEU A 153 13.52 22.29 -12.96
C LEU A 153 12.35 22.32 -13.95
N ALA A 154 11.64 21.21 -14.10
CA ALA A 154 10.47 21.15 -14.98
C ALA A 154 9.29 21.98 -14.44
N ASP A 155 9.15 22.10 -13.12
CA ASP A 155 8.13 22.92 -12.49
C ASP A 155 8.45 24.42 -12.61
N LEU A 156 9.71 24.80 -12.35
CA LEU A 156 10.23 26.15 -12.58
C LEU A 156 10.05 26.59 -14.03
N ALA A 157 10.38 25.72 -14.99
CA ALA A 157 10.21 26.02 -16.42
C ALA A 157 8.75 26.28 -16.82
N CYS A 158 7.77 25.75 -16.09
CA CYS A 158 6.35 25.93 -16.38
C CYS A 158 5.74 27.12 -15.62
N ASN A 159 6.07 27.29 -14.35
CA ASN A 159 5.39 28.25 -13.47
C ASN A 159 6.15 29.59 -13.36
N GLU A 160 7.49 29.56 -13.43
CA GLU A 160 8.34 30.70 -13.08
C GLU A 160 9.43 30.95 -14.14
N PRO A 161 9.07 31.54 -15.30
CA PRO A 161 9.99 31.67 -16.43
C PRO A 161 11.19 32.58 -16.12
N PHE A 162 11.02 33.62 -15.30
CA PHE A 162 12.12 34.54 -14.92
C PHE A 162 13.20 33.83 -14.10
N SER A 163 12.79 33.07 -13.08
CA SER A 163 13.69 32.27 -12.25
C SER A 163 14.39 31.18 -13.06
N PHE A 164 13.65 30.53 -13.96
CA PHE A 164 14.22 29.52 -14.85
C PHE A 164 15.26 30.11 -15.81
N LYS A 165 15.02 31.32 -16.35
CA LYS A 165 16.00 32.05 -17.17
C LYS A 165 17.30 32.30 -16.40
N ALA A 166 17.23 32.78 -15.16
CA ALA A 166 18.42 33.01 -14.34
C ALA A 166 19.27 31.74 -14.16
N VAL A 167 18.62 30.58 -13.97
CA VAL A 167 19.32 29.28 -13.90
C VAL A 167 20.00 28.95 -15.23
N VAL A 168 19.31 29.15 -16.35
CA VAL A 168 19.88 28.90 -17.69
C VAL A 168 21.07 29.82 -17.96
N ASP A 169 20.99 31.08 -17.57
CA ASP A 169 22.05 32.06 -17.77
C ASP A 169 23.30 31.70 -16.94
N VAL A 170 23.14 31.30 -15.67
CA VAL A 170 24.23 30.78 -14.84
C VAL A 170 24.88 29.56 -15.48
N VAL A 171 24.08 28.61 -15.99
CA VAL A 171 24.61 27.40 -16.66
C VAL A 171 25.37 27.75 -17.95
N LYS A 172 24.94 28.77 -18.70
CA LYS A 172 25.67 29.27 -19.88
C LYS A 172 27.02 29.88 -19.50
N MET A 173 27.05 30.69 -18.42
CA MET A 173 28.28 31.31 -17.93
C MET A 173 29.32 30.32 -17.41
N MET A 174 28.92 29.11 -16.98
CA MET A 174 29.87 28.12 -16.45
C MET A 174 30.75 27.46 -17.54
N ASN A 175 30.34 27.54 -18.81
CA ASN A 175 30.97 26.81 -19.92
C ASN A 175 31.44 27.70 -21.09
N ASN A 176 31.18 29.00 -21.03
CA ASN A 176 31.77 30.03 -21.89
C ASN A 176 32.88 30.74 -21.13
#